data_AF-A0A238V343-F1
#
_entry.id   AF-A0A238V343-F1
#
_cell.length_a   1.000
_cell.length_b   1.000
_cell.length_c   1.000
_cell.angle_alpha   90.00
_cell.angle_beta   90.00
_cell.angle_gamma   90.00
#
_symmetry.space_group_name_H-M   'P 1'
#
loop_
_entity.id
_entity.type
_entity.pdbx_description
1 polymer ?
#
loop_
_entity_poly.entity_id
_entity_poly.type
_entity_poly.pdbx_seq_one_letter_code
_entity_poly.pdbx_strand_id
1 'polypeptide(L)'
;MRRIAVLDAPSNLGLRPPTATSVPGCAKAPGALRDHGLLTRLAARDAGCLTPPRYDPGDWRPGDGVAHAAEIAAYSRALADRIGAIIDGGEFPVVLGGDCSILIGSGLAMHRLGEAVGGRIGLVFVDGHSDFRHPGNASYVGAAAGEDLALVTGRGQANLAAIESRRPYFRDIDVVVLGIRAQDEYRLDLQAAGIVTRPVPILRAEGAARSAQWARDQLVDCAGYWVHVDVDVLDPAVMPAVDAPDPGGIAFPELELLLTGLVESPHCLGVEITVFDPDYDPDGRYAAEITSAVVSGLAPVRSVTARPDLIAARRDLATPPKTGAAVAESRAAREVAEPVAPAAASAAPEMPVVVATTPKGPLVVATTPEVPVVVATTSEVSADIPEPDAADVTGVLDPEVAASAEPDSSGTGEVGAEPEPVLAIDDLAPEQESGDEESGDQESGDEESGDQESGDEESGDEEAGDEEARSDADGGQSARVAPAVPEVRLLTRPLGSAPMLDSDPLPATRPGMLRPRPPADPPAAGAFTTSTFGSGPAIPPGVA
;
A
#
# COMPACT_ATOMS: atom_id res chain seq x y z
N MET A 1 25.93 6.97 5.11
CA MET A 1 25.04 6.10 5.89
C MET A 1 23.93 6.94 6.46
N ARG A 2 22.67 6.66 6.08
CA ARG A 2 21.48 7.32 6.64
C ARG A 2 21.13 6.65 7.97
N ARG A 3 20.78 7.45 8.99
CA ARG A 3 20.14 6.92 10.22
C ARG A 3 18.64 6.82 9.96
N ILE A 4 18.00 5.75 10.43
CA ILE A 4 16.54 5.61 10.38
C ILE A 4 15.93 6.36 11.55
N ALA A 5 14.85 7.10 11.30
CA ALA A 5 14.03 7.72 12.32
C ALA A 5 12.58 7.24 12.14
N VAL A 6 12.04 6.53 13.14
CA VAL A 6 10.68 5.99 13.11
C VAL A 6 9.71 6.99 13.74
N LEU A 7 8.71 7.42 12.99
CA LEU A 7 7.68 8.37 13.40
C LEU A 7 6.32 7.67 13.39
N ASP A 8 5.60 7.69 14.50
CA ASP A 8 4.23 7.17 14.51
C ASP A 8 3.27 8.26 14.05
N ALA A 9 2.49 7.95 13.02
CA ALA A 9 1.40 8.75 12.50
C ALA A 9 0.08 7.94 12.53
N PRO A 10 -0.37 7.46 13.71
CA PRO A 10 -1.62 6.71 13.82
C PRO A 10 -2.78 7.54 13.28
N SER A 11 -3.69 6.93 12.51
CA SER A 11 -4.92 7.58 12.04
C SER A 11 -5.98 6.54 11.72
N ASN A 12 -7.25 6.91 11.90
CA ASN A 12 -8.39 6.18 11.35
C ASN A 12 -9.27 7.08 10.47
N LEU A 13 -8.92 8.36 10.34
CA LEU A 13 -9.80 9.41 9.82
C LEU A 13 -10.16 9.21 8.33
N GLY A 14 -9.29 8.59 7.55
CA GLY A 14 -9.59 8.29 6.15
C GLY A 14 -10.55 7.11 5.93
N LEU A 15 -10.87 6.34 6.98
CA LEU A 15 -11.59 5.08 6.88
C LEU A 15 -13.09 5.21 7.21
N ARG A 16 -13.88 4.31 6.64
CA ARG A 16 -15.25 4.05 7.08
C ARG A 16 -15.22 3.11 8.29
N PRO A 17 -16.12 3.25 9.27
CA PRO A 17 -16.10 2.38 10.42
C PRO A 17 -16.70 1.02 10.04
N PRO A 18 -16.16 -0.13 10.51
CA PRO A 18 -16.69 -1.46 10.21
C PRO A 18 -18.18 -1.64 10.57
N THR A 19 -18.66 -0.88 11.55
CA THR A 19 -20.07 -0.76 11.94
C THR A 19 -20.36 0.69 12.34
N ALA A 20 -21.63 1.11 12.34
CA ALA A 20 -22.02 2.47 12.76
C ALA A 20 -21.66 2.85 14.22
N THR A 21 -21.21 1.89 15.04
CA THR A 21 -20.84 2.08 16.45
C THR A 21 -19.38 1.75 16.77
N SER A 22 -18.58 1.35 15.78
CA SER A 22 -17.16 1.03 15.96
C SER A 22 -16.27 2.16 15.44
N VAL A 23 -15.01 2.13 15.87
CA VAL A 23 -13.91 2.89 15.29
C VAL A 23 -13.00 1.87 14.60
N PRO A 24 -12.41 2.16 13.42
CA PRO A 24 -11.39 1.29 12.82
C PRO A 24 -10.21 1.06 13.77
N GLY A 25 -9.49 -0.05 13.64
CA GLY A 25 -8.38 -0.37 14.53
C GLY A 25 -7.00 0.03 13.99
N CYS A 26 -6.87 0.37 12.70
CA CYS A 26 -5.62 0.76 12.02
C CYS A 26 -4.71 1.73 12.81
N ALA A 27 -5.25 2.73 13.52
CA ALA A 27 -4.48 3.63 14.38
C ALA A 27 -3.67 2.94 15.52
N LYS A 28 -3.88 1.65 15.76
CA LYS A 28 -3.12 0.82 16.71
C LYS A 28 -1.84 0.22 16.09
N ALA A 29 -1.72 0.20 14.76
CA ALA A 29 -0.60 -0.42 14.04
C ALA A 29 0.79 0.01 14.54
N PRO A 30 1.07 1.31 14.82
CA PRO A 30 2.39 1.72 15.28
C PRO A 30 2.79 1.07 16.61
N GLY A 31 1.83 0.90 17.53
CA GLY A 31 2.03 0.21 18.80
C GLY A 31 2.33 -1.27 18.59
N ALA A 32 1.48 -1.96 17.83
CA ALA A 32 1.64 -3.38 17.55
C ALA A 32 3.01 -3.70 16.89
N LEU A 33 3.42 -2.94 15.87
CA LEU A 33 4.73 -3.12 15.23
C LEU A 33 5.90 -2.83 16.20
N ARG A 34 5.76 -1.85 17.09
CA ARG A 34 6.77 -1.54 18.12
C ARG A 34 6.90 -2.65 19.16
N ASP A 35 5.81 -3.32 19.55
CA ASP A 35 5.82 -4.44 20.49
C ASP A 35 6.61 -5.65 19.95
N HIS A 36 6.69 -5.82 18.61
CA HIS A 36 7.58 -6.79 17.96
C HIS A 36 9.01 -6.29 17.72
N GLY A 37 9.39 -5.21 18.41
CA GLY A 37 10.77 -4.72 18.50
C GLY A 37 11.27 -3.93 17.30
N LEU A 38 10.37 -3.40 16.46
CA LEU A 38 10.71 -2.69 15.21
C LEU A 38 11.84 -1.65 15.39
N LEU A 39 11.75 -0.77 16.39
CA LEU A 39 12.77 0.25 16.69
C LEU A 39 14.17 -0.36 16.86
N THR A 40 14.27 -1.39 17.71
CA THR A 40 15.53 -2.06 18.05
C THR A 40 16.09 -2.80 16.84
N ARG A 41 15.24 -3.52 16.10
CA ARG A 41 15.62 -4.26 14.90
C ARG A 41 16.09 -3.33 13.78
N LEU A 42 15.41 -2.19 13.57
CA LEU A 42 15.83 -1.13 12.65
C LEU A 42 17.00 -0.29 13.20
N ALA A 43 17.42 -0.46 14.46
CA ALA A 43 18.32 0.43 15.21
C ALA A 43 18.00 1.91 14.96
N ALA A 44 16.70 2.22 14.94
CA ALA A 44 16.18 3.52 14.58
C ALA A 44 16.18 4.47 15.78
N ARG A 45 16.31 5.77 15.51
CA ARG A 45 15.94 6.79 16.48
C ARG A 45 14.41 6.82 16.57
N ASP A 46 13.88 6.82 17.79
CA ASP A 46 12.47 7.14 17.99
C ASP A 46 12.23 8.63 17.66
N ALA A 47 11.36 8.91 16.70
CA ALA A 47 10.88 10.24 16.36
C ALA A 47 9.52 10.55 17.00
N GLY A 48 9.07 9.72 17.95
CA GLY A 48 7.84 9.90 18.71
C GLY A 48 6.59 9.66 17.88
N CYS A 49 5.48 10.16 18.40
CA CYS A 49 4.14 9.90 17.88
C CYS A 49 3.38 11.21 17.71
N LEU A 50 2.62 11.35 16.62
CA LEU A 50 1.61 12.39 16.48
C LEU A 50 0.34 11.97 17.24
N THR A 51 -0.28 12.90 17.95
CA THR A 51 -1.60 12.65 18.56
C THR A 51 -2.68 12.72 17.49
N PRO A 52 -3.41 11.63 17.20
CA PRO A 52 -4.51 11.68 16.24
C PRO A 52 -5.69 12.47 16.81
N PRO A 53 -6.44 13.20 15.96
CA PRO A 53 -7.79 13.63 16.29
C PRO A 53 -8.68 12.43 16.65
N ARG A 54 -9.70 12.66 17.47
CA ARG A 54 -10.72 11.64 17.76
C ARG A 54 -11.46 11.27 16.47
N TYR A 55 -11.58 9.98 16.20
CA TYR A 55 -12.50 9.50 15.17
C TYR A 55 -13.95 9.75 15.60
N ASP A 56 -14.58 10.75 14.98
CA ASP A 56 -15.98 11.10 15.23
C ASP A 56 -16.59 11.70 13.96
N PRO A 57 -17.38 10.93 13.18
CA PRO A 57 -17.97 11.43 11.94
C PRO A 57 -19.11 12.43 12.18
N GLY A 58 -19.58 12.57 13.43
CA GLY A 58 -20.67 13.48 13.79
C GLY A 58 -21.91 13.31 12.91
N ASP A 59 -22.35 14.42 12.31
CA ASP A 59 -23.51 14.47 11.42
C ASP A 59 -23.21 14.28 9.93
N TRP A 60 -21.98 13.89 9.55
CA TRP A 60 -21.59 13.64 8.16
C TRP A 60 -22.50 12.60 7.47
N ARG A 61 -22.86 12.87 6.20
CA ARG A 61 -23.64 11.99 5.32
C ARG A 61 -22.96 11.87 3.94
N PRO A 62 -23.19 10.77 3.20
CA PRO A 62 -22.76 10.65 1.80
C PRO A 62 -23.23 11.84 0.96
N GLY A 63 -22.29 12.54 0.32
CA GLY A 63 -22.55 13.77 -0.43
C GLY A 63 -22.02 15.05 0.24
N ASP A 64 -21.78 15.05 1.56
CA ASP A 64 -21.19 16.19 2.27
C ASP A 64 -19.70 16.42 1.92
N GLY A 65 -19.07 15.44 1.25
CA GLY A 65 -17.65 15.41 0.95
C GLY A 65 -16.93 14.31 1.72
N VAL A 66 -15.63 14.45 1.88
CA VAL A 66 -14.79 13.51 2.63
C VAL A 66 -15.06 13.67 4.13
N ALA A 67 -15.27 12.56 4.85
CA ALA A 67 -15.40 12.59 6.31
C ALA A 67 -14.10 13.11 6.96
N HIS A 68 -14.23 13.77 8.12
CA HIS A 68 -13.08 14.28 8.90
C HIS A 68 -12.12 15.21 8.13
N ALA A 69 -12.52 15.81 7.02
CA ALA A 69 -11.62 16.52 6.12
C ALA A 69 -10.87 17.71 6.77
N ALA A 70 -11.43 18.34 7.81
CA ALA A 70 -10.76 19.42 8.55
C ALA A 70 -9.66 18.86 9.48
N GLU A 71 -9.96 17.75 10.15
CA GLU A 71 -9.09 17.01 11.04
C GLU A 71 -7.92 16.40 10.26
N ILE A 72 -8.19 15.73 9.13
CA ILE A 72 -7.19 15.20 8.20
C ILE A 72 -6.29 16.35 7.73
N ALA A 73 -6.85 17.44 7.19
CA ALA A 73 -6.02 18.56 6.71
C ALA A 73 -5.12 19.18 7.80
N ALA A 74 -5.57 19.20 9.07
CA ALA A 74 -4.76 19.65 10.20
C ALA A 74 -3.66 18.63 10.55
N TYR A 75 -3.99 17.34 10.53
CA TYR A 75 -3.07 16.24 10.78
C TYR A 75 -1.97 16.15 9.71
N SER A 76 -2.33 16.24 8.42
CA SER A 76 -1.41 16.25 7.29
C SER A 76 -0.38 17.38 7.39
N ARG A 77 -0.76 18.58 7.85
CA ARG A 77 0.20 19.68 8.09
C ARG A 77 1.19 19.34 9.20
N ALA A 78 0.69 18.82 10.34
CA ALA A 78 1.55 18.41 11.44
C ALA A 78 2.50 17.26 11.05
N LEU A 79 2.02 16.29 10.27
CA LEU A 79 2.83 15.20 9.75
C LEU A 79 3.90 15.71 8.78
N ALA A 80 3.54 16.63 7.87
CA ALA A 80 4.48 17.24 6.94
C ALA A 80 5.61 18.02 7.65
N ASP A 81 5.30 18.71 8.74
CA ASP A 81 6.29 19.39 9.58
C ASP A 81 7.25 18.38 10.26
N ARG A 82 6.71 17.24 10.75
CA ARG A 82 7.50 16.20 11.41
C ARG A 82 8.41 15.42 10.45
N ILE A 83 7.91 15.03 9.29
CA ILE A 83 8.70 14.41 8.21
C ILE A 83 9.79 15.39 7.75
N GLY A 84 9.44 16.66 7.55
CA GLY A 84 10.39 17.71 7.21
C GLY A 84 11.55 17.80 8.19
N ALA A 85 11.26 17.88 9.50
CA ALA A 85 12.27 17.96 10.55
C ALA A 85 13.20 16.73 10.64
N ILE A 86 12.72 15.54 10.26
CA ILE A 86 13.54 14.33 10.16
C ILE A 86 14.53 14.44 8.99
N ILE A 87 14.05 14.89 7.83
CA ILE A 87 14.87 15.10 6.63
C ILE A 87 15.91 16.21 6.88
N ASP A 88 15.56 17.29 7.60
CA ASP A 88 16.47 18.35 8.01
C ASP A 88 17.62 17.86 8.91
N GLY A 89 17.37 16.78 9.67
CA GLY A 89 18.37 16.06 10.46
C GLY A 89 19.29 15.14 9.64
N GLY A 90 19.05 14.98 8.33
CA GLY A 90 19.76 14.04 7.46
C GLY A 90 19.41 12.56 7.73
N GLU A 91 18.24 12.32 8.29
CA GLU A 91 17.74 10.99 8.64
C GLU A 91 16.72 10.51 7.59
N PHE A 92 16.54 9.19 7.52
CA PHE A 92 15.55 8.54 6.66
C PHE A 92 14.26 8.32 7.48
N PRO A 93 13.14 8.98 7.15
CA PRO A 93 11.86 8.75 7.80
C PRO A 93 11.31 7.36 7.48
N VAL A 94 10.87 6.66 8.52
CA VAL A 94 9.97 5.52 8.43
C VAL A 94 8.71 5.89 9.21
N VAL A 95 7.61 6.11 8.51
CA VAL A 95 6.35 6.52 9.12
C VAL A 95 5.48 5.29 9.35
N LEU A 96 5.06 5.06 10.59
CA LEU A 96 4.10 4.01 10.93
C LEU A 96 2.71 4.66 10.96
N GLY A 97 1.90 4.37 9.96
CA GLY A 97 0.57 4.96 9.81
C GLY A 97 -0.49 4.28 10.65
N GLY A 98 -1.72 4.77 10.48
CA GLY A 98 -2.89 3.91 10.50
C GLY A 98 -3.41 3.82 9.07
N ASP A 99 -4.48 4.55 8.76
CA ASP A 99 -5.04 4.61 7.39
C ASP A 99 -4.17 5.35 6.35
N CYS A 100 -4.44 5.12 5.05
CA CYS A 100 -3.66 5.68 3.94
C CYS A 100 -3.64 7.20 3.85
N SER A 101 -4.69 7.91 4.30
CA SER A 101 -4.79 9.38 4.15
C SER A 101 -3.69 10.20 4.84
N ILE A 102 -2.81 9.54 5.59
CA ILE A 102 -1.53 10.12 6.03
C ILE A 102 -0.60 10.51 4.86
N LEU A 103 -0.72 9.87 3.68
CA LEU A 103 0.03 10.21 2.48
C LEU A 103 -0.23 11.65 2.03
N ILE A 104 -1.39 12.25 2.35
CA ILE A 104 -1.65 13.68 2.17
C ILE A 104 -0.61 14.52 2.93
N GLY A 105 -0.20 14.09 4.13
CA GLY A 105 0.85 14.73 4.91
C GLY A 105 2.25 14.49 4.35
N SER A 106 2.55 13.26 3.94
CA SER A 106 3.83 12.91 3.31
C SER A 106 4.00 13.60 1.95
N GLY A 107 2.96 13.64 1.12
CA GLY A 107 2.88 14.38 -0.14
C GLY A 107 3.03 15.88 0.04
N LEU A 108 2.40 16.48 1.06
CA LEU A 108 2.64 17.88 1.40
C LEU A 108 4.11 18.13 1.80
N ALA A 109 4.73 17.21 2.55
CA ALA A 109 6.16 17.29 2.90
C ALA A 109 7.05 17.21 1.66
N MET A 110 6.74 16.31 0.74
CA MET A 110 7.47 16.10 -0.52
C MET A 110 7.30 17.28 -1.48
N HIS A 111 6.11 17.87 -1.59
CA HIS A 111 5.87 19.06 -2.41
C HIS A 111 6.69 20.25 -1.90
N ARG A 112 6.65 20.51 -0.58
CA ARG A 112 7.48 21.54 0.07
C ARG A 112 8.98 21.31 -0.17
N LEU A 113 9.45 20.06 -0.17
CA LEU A 113 10.84 19.70 -0.49
C LEU A 113 11.15 19.91 -1.99
N GLY A 114 10.24 19.56 -2.90
CA GLY A 114 10.36 19.80 -4.34
C GLY A 114 10.56 21.29 -4.66
N GLU A 115 9.74 22.16 -4.06
CA GLU A 115 9.91 23.60 -4.13
C GLU A 115 11.29 24.06 -3.62
N ALA A 116 11.76 23.50 -2.49
CA ALA A 116 13.07 23.84 -1.91
C ALA A 116 14.23 23.56 -2.87
N VAL A 117 14.19 22.41 -3.54
CA VAL A 117 15.29 21.93 -4.41
C VAL A 117 15.15 22.37 -5.86
N GLY A 118 14.10 23.13 -6.20
CA GLY A 118 13.78 23.51 -7.58
C GLY A 118 13.44 22.32 -8.48
N GLY A 119 12.92 21.23 -7.90
CA GLY A 119 12.76 19.94 -8.57
C GLY A 119 11.42 19.27 -8.26
N ARG A 120 11.22 18.09 -8.83
CA ARG A 120 10.03 17.26 -8.62
C ARG A 120 10.37 16.11 -7.69
N ILE A 121 9.44 15.75 -6.81
CA ILE A 121 9.52 14.53 -6.02
C ILE A 121 8.47 13.57 -6.57
N GLY A 122 8.86 12.32 -6.79
CA GLY A 122 7.96 11.27 -7.25
C GLY A 122 7.31 10.48 -6.11
N LEU A 123 6.36 9.62 -6.47
CA LEU A 123 5.69 8.68 -5.58
C LEU A 123 5.78 7.27 -6.15
N VAL A 124 6.19 6.31 -5.31
CA VAL A 124 5.94 4.89 -5.54
C VAL A 124 4.83 4.47 -4.59
N PHE A 125 3.68 4.13 -5.15
CA PHE A 125 2.47 3.77 -4.44
C PHE A 125 2.32 2.24 -4.50
N VAL A 126 2.57 1.55 -3.38
CA VAL A 126 2.54 0.08 -3.28
C VAL A 126 1.28 -0.31 -2.52
N ASP A 127 0.28 -0.84 -3.21
CA ASP A 127 -1.10 -0.92 -2.70
C ASP A 127 -1.87 -2.04 -3.43
N GLY A 128 -2.85 -2.68 -2.79
CA GLY A 128 -3.74 -3.62 -3.45
C GLY A 128 -4.81 -2.93 -4.32
N HIS A 129 -5.12 -1.69 -4.00
CA HIS A 129 -6.10 -0.80 -4.63
C HIS A 129 -5.42 0.41 -5.26
N SER A 130 -6.12 1.08 -6.17
CA SER A 130 -5.61 2.32 -6.78
C SER A 130 -5.91 3.59 -5.98
N ASP A 131 -6.84 3.54 -5.03
CA ASP A 131 -7.33 4.69 -4.24
C ASP A 131 -7.59 5.96 -5.07
N PHE A 132 -8.07 5.75 -6.30
CA PHE A 132 -8.23 6.77 -7.31
C PHE A 132 -9.69 7.24 -7.48
N ARG A 133 -10.53 7.02 -6.47
CA ARG A 133 -11.91 7.52 -6.45
C ARG A 133 -11.92 9.04 -6.26
N HIS A 134 -12.68 9.76 -7.09
CA HIS A 134 -12.88 11.20 -6.95
C HIS A 134 -14.24 11.65 -7.53
N PRO A 135 -14.71 12.89 -7.30
CA PRO A 135 -16.00 13.39 -7.80
C PRO A 135 -16.14 13.50 -9.33
N GLY A 136 -15.18 12.98 -10.09
CA GLY A 136 -15.19 12.95 -11.56
C GLY A 136 -15.37 11.55 -12.15
N ASN A 137 -15.09 10.49 -11.37
CA ASN A 137 -15.33 9.08 -11.76
C ASN A 137 -16.33 8.37 -10.84
N ALA A 138 -16.63 8.89 -9.64
CA ALA A 138 -17.62 8.34 -8.72
C ALA A 138 -18.78 9.31 -8.40
N SER A 139 -19.95 8.74 -8.08
CA SER A 139 -21.17 9.48 -7.75
C SER A 139 -21.12 10.23 -6.41
N TYR A 140 -20.27 9.77 -5.48
CA TYR A 140 -19.94 10.48 -4.24
C TYR A 140 -18.55 10.09 -3.74
N VAL A 141 -18.01 10.94 -2.87
CA VAL A 141 -16.80 10.72 -2.07
C VAL A 141 -17.16 10.74 -0.58
N GLY A 142 -16.28 10.21 0.27
CA GLY A 142 -16.54 10.14 1.70
C GLY A 142 -15.46 9.53 2.59
N ALA A 143 -14.48 8.82 2.03
CA ALA A 143 -13.47 8.11 2.80
C ALA A 143 -12.11 8.33 2.17
N ALA A 144 -11.29 9.17 2.83
CA ALA A 144 -10.05 9.70 2.28
C ALA A 144 -9.02 8.64 1.94
N ALA A 145 -9.02 7.48 2.65
CA ALA A 145 -8.12 6.36 2.36
C ALA A 145 -8.35 5.90 0.92
N GLY A 146 -9.53 5.37 0.60
CA GLY A 146 -9.88 4.93 -0.77
C GLY A 146 -9.99 6.03 -1.85
N GLU A 147 -9.49 7.23 -1.59
CA GLU A 147 -9.46 8.42 -2.45
C GLU A 147 -8.05 9.07 -2.45
N ASP A 148 -7.08 8.47 -1.78
CA ASP A 148 -5.82 9.10 -1.38
C ASP A 148 -4.90 9.38 -2.57
N LEU A 149 -4.72 8.40 -3.48
CA LEU A 149 -3.96 8.62 -4.71
C LEU A 149 -4.60 9.70 -5.58
N ALA A 150 -5.94 9.75 -5.64
CA ALA A 150 -6.64 10.85 -6.29
C ALA A 150 -6.34 12.19 -5.59
N LEU A 151 -6.46 12.26 -4.25
CA LEU A 151 -6.21 13.47 -3.48
C LEU A 151 -4.79 14.01 -3.67
N VAL A 152 -3.76 13.15 -3.61
CA VAL A 152 -2.36 13.61 -3.73
C VAL A 152 -1.91 13.91 -5.16
N THR A 153 -2.57 13.32 -6.16
CA THR A 153 -2.48 13.75 -7.57
C THR A 153 -3.38 14.95 -7.89
N GLY A 154 -4.02 15.55 -6.88
CA GLY A 154 -4.77 16.79 -7.02
C GLY A 154 -6.18 16.62 -7.60
N ARG A 155 -6.86 15.52 -7.31
CA ARG A 155 -8.27 15.24 -7.65
C ARG A 155 -9.07 15.15 -6.34
N GLY A 156 -10.29 15.69 -6.30
CA GLY A 156 -11.11 15.72 -5.07
C GLY A 156 -11.14 17.09 -4.36
N GLN A 157 -11.43 17.09 -3.06
CA GLN A 157 -11.75 18.33 -2.33
C GLN A 157 -10.53 19.20 -2.08
N ALA A 158 -10.64 20.51 -2.34
CA ALA A 158 -9.51 21.44 -2.30
C ALA A 158 -8.89 21.64 -0.90
N ASN A 159 -9.64 21.41 0.18
CA ASN A 159 -9.11 21.44 1.55
C ASN A 159 -8.19 20.25 1.89
N LEU A 160 -8.19 19.20 1.07
CA LEU A 160 -7.30 18.02 1.18
C LEU A 160 -6.30 17.94 0.03
N ALA A 161 -6.74 18.17 -1.21
CA ALA A 161 -5.94 18.10 -2.44
C ALA A 161 -5.20 19.40 -2.80
N ALA A 162 -5.33 20.46 -1.98
CA ALA A 162 -4.65 21.75 -2.19
C ALA A 162 -4.28 22.46 -0.87
N ILE A 163 -3.84 21.70 0.15
CA ILE A 163 -3.38 22.27 1.42
C ILE A 163 -2.23 23.24 1.14
N GLU A 164 -2.27 24.41 1.79
CA GLU A 164 -1.28 25.50 1.57
C GLU A 164 -1.23 26.00 0.11
N SER A 165 -2.31 25.82 -0.66
CA SER A 165 -2.38 26.12 -2.10
C SER A 165 -1.43 25.29 -2.97
N ARG A 166 -0.89 24.19 -2.43
CA ARG A 166 0.00 23.25 -3.15
C ARG A 166 -0.84 22.17 -3.82
N ARG A 167 -0.98 22.22 -5.14
CA ARG A 167 -1.72 21.22 -5.93
C ARG A 167 -1.10 21.04 -7.32
N PRO A 168 -0.90 19.79 -7.79
CA PRO A 168 -1.00 18.55 -7.02
C PRO A 168 0.23 18.38 -6.09
N TYR A 169 0.21 17.44 -5.15
CA TYR A 169 1.42 17.13 -4.36
C TYR A 169 2.44 16.36 -5.22
N PHE A 170 1.95 15.34 -5.94
CA PHE A 170 2.69 14.59 -6.96
C PHE A 170 2.03 14.80 -8.32
N ARG A 171 2.82 14.95 -9.40
CA ARG A 171 2.25 15.01 -10.76
C ARG A 171 1.97 13.59 -11.24
N ASP A 172 0.93 13.40 -12.05
CA ASP A 172 0.55 12.09 -12.60
C ASP A 172 1.74 11.31 -13.22
N ILE A 173 2.58 12.02 -14.00
CA ILE A 173 3.78 11.46 -14.65
C ILE A 173 4.95 11.14 -13.68
N ASP A 174 4.86 11.59 -12.42
CA ASP A 174 5.83 11.36 -11.35
C ASP A 174 5.28 10.35 -10.32
N VAL A 175 4.27 9.57 -10.69
CA VAL A 175 3.65 8.51 -9.87
C VAL A 175 3.84 7.15 -10.54
N VAL A 176 4.28 6.16 -9.76
CA VAL A 176 4.33 4.75 -10.13
C VAL A 176 3.47 3.94 -9.16
N VAL A 177 2.50 3.20 -9.69
CA VAL A 177 1.63 2.31 -8.89
C VAL A 177 2.08 0.85 -9.04
N LEU A 178 2.25 0.14 -7.92
CA LEU A 178 2.69 -1.26 -7.87
C LEU A 178 1.72 -2.08 -7.02
N GLY A 179 1.35 -3.28 -7.49
CA GLY A 179 0.63 -4.25 -6.65
C GLY A 179 -0.90 -4.22 -6.72
N ILE A 180 -1.49 -3.27 -7.47
CA ILE A 180 -2.94 -3.26 -7.69
C ILE A 180 -3.42 -4.55 -8.35
N ARG A 181 -4.64 -4.97 -8.05
CA ARG A 181 -5.23 -6.13 -8.76
C ARG A 181 -5.46 -5.80 -10.24
N ALA A 182 -5.47 -6.83 -11.10
CA ALA A 182 -5.66 -6.61 -12.55
C ALA A 182 -7.07 -6.10 -12.90
N GLN A 183 -8.01 -6.30 -11.99
CA GLN A 183 -9.43 -5.95 -12.03
C GLN A 183 -9.75 -4.65 -11.28
N ASP A 184 -8.74 -3.92 -10.78
CA ASP A 184 -8.92 -2.63 -10.10
C ASP A 184 -9.82 -1.67 -10.92
N GLU A 185 -10.80 -1.08 -10.24
CA GLU A 185 -11.91 -0.31 -10.83
C GLU A 185 -11.40 0.89 -11.66
N TYR A 186 -10.36 1.57 -11.18
CA TYR A 186 -9.86 2.83 -11.75
C TYR A 186 -8.59 2.65 -12.60
N ARG A 187 -8.17 1.41 -12.89
CA ARG A 187 -6.97 1.13 -13.70
C ARG A 187 -6.95 1.82 -15.07
N LEU A 188 -8.11 2.03 -15.69
CA LEU A 188 -8.23 2.79 -16.94
C LEU A 188 -8.13 4.31 -16.72
N ASP A 189 -8.61 4.84 -15.60
CA ASP A 189 -8.46 6.25 -15.23
C ASP A 189 -7.00 6.60 -14.94
N LEU A 190 -6.28 5.71 -14.24
CA LEU A 190 -4.82 5.83 -14.04
C LEU A 190 -4.08 5.91 -15.37
N GLN A 191 -4.39 4.99 -16.30
CA GLN A 191 -3.80 4.98 -17.64
C GLN A 191 -4.14 6.25 -18.42
N ALA A 192 -5.37 6.75 -18.34
CA ALA A 192 -5.81 7.99 -18.98
C ALA A 192 -5.16 9.25 -18.37
N ALA A 193 -4.84 9.23 -17.07
CA ALA A 193 -4.06 10.26 -16.39
C ALA A 193 -2.56 10.21 -16.75
N GLY A 194 -2.07 9.12 -17.36
CA GLY A 194 -0.65 8.90 -17.61
C GLY A 194 0.13 8.39 -16.39
N ILE A 195 -0.57 7.91 -15.36
CA ILE A 195 0.04 7.25 -14.21
C ILE A 195 0.44 5.83 -14.63
N VAL A 196 1.73 5.50 -14.48
CA VAL A 196 2.24 4.18 -14.86
C VAL A 196 1.98 3.15 -13.76
N THR A 197 1.47 1.97 -14.15
CA THR A 197 1.05 0.94 -13.20
C THR A 197 1.72 -0.41 -13.49
N ARG A 198 1.96 -1.20 -12.45
CA ARG A 198 2.36 -2.60 -12.55
C ARG A 198 1.49 -3.46 -11.62
N PRO A 199 0.33 -3.95 -12.11
CA PRO A 199 -0.54 -4.85 -11.38
C PRO A 199 0.14 -6.16 -10.99
N VAL A 200 -0.37 -6.86 -9.97
CA VAL A 200 0.26 -8.09 -9.41
C VAL A 200 0.72 -9.11 -10.46
N PRO A 201 -0.06 -9.47 -11.51
CA PRO A 201 0.40 -10.46 -12.49
C PRO A 201 1.66 -10.05 -13.24
N ILE A 202 1.82 -8.76 -13.55
CA ILE A 202 3.01 -8.22 -14.22
C ILE A 202 4.16 -8.09 -13.22
N LEU A 203 3.87 -7.67 -11.98
CA LEU A 203 4.85 -7.61 -10.88
C LEU A 203 5.47 -8.98 -10.63
N ARG A 204 4.67 -10.05 -10.68
CA ARG A 204 5.11 -11.45 -10.55
C ARG A 204 5.89 -11.96 -11.76
N ALA A 205 5.40 -11.69 -12.98
CA ALA A 205 6.09 -12.11 -14.20
C ALA A 205 7.48 -11.46 -14.34
N GLU A 206 7.62 -10.19 -13.95
CA GLU A 206 8.91 -9.52 -13.91
C GLU A 206 9.72 -9.81 -12.62
N GLY A 207 9.04 -10.13 -11.53
CA GLY A 207 9.61 -10.28 -10.21
C GLY A 207 9.76 -8.94 -9.47
N ALA A 208 9.69 -9.00 -8.15
CA ALA A 208 9.70 -7.85 -7.25
C ALA A 208 10.93 -6.94 -7.43
N ALA A 209 12.15 -7.48 -7.44
CA ALA A 209 13.37 -6.68 -7.55
C ALA A 209 13.46 -5.90 -8.89
N ARG A 210 13.09 -6.53 -10.03
CA ARG A 210 13.02 -5.84 -11.33
C ARG A 210 11.88 -4.81 -11.38
N SER A 211 10.82 -5.01 -10.60
CA SER A 211 9.71 -4.06 -10.48
C SER A 211 10.08 -2.83 -9.65
N ALA A 212 10.84 -3.02 -8.57
CA ALA A 212 11.45 -1.92 -7.83
C ALA A 212 12.46 -1.14 -8.68
N GLN A 213 13.31 -1.82 -9.45
CA GLN A 213 14.21 -1.17 -10.41
C GLN A 213 13.43 -0.32 -11.43
N TRP A 214 12.44 -0.92 -12.11
CA TRP A 214 11.61 -0.22 -13.08
C TRP A 214 10.95 1.03 -12.50
N ALA A 215 10.41 0.95 -11.28
CA ALA A 215 9.80 2.11 -10.62
C ALA A 215 10.78 3.27 -10.43
N ARG A 216 12.07 2.99 -10.14
CA ARG A 216 13.12 4.01 -10.09
C ARG A 216 13.42 4.60 -11.45
N ASP A 217 13.45 3.76 -12.49
CA ASP A 217 13.73 4.19 -13.86
C ASP A 217 12.63 5.14 -14.38
N GLN A 218 11.36 4.93 -13.98
CA GLN A 218 10.26 5.87 -14.29
C GLN A 218 10.42 7.23 -13.59
N LEU A 219 11.10 7.28 -12.43
CA LEU A 219 11.25 8.46 -11.59
C LEU A 219 12.66 9.10 -11.68
N VAL A 220 13.44 8.77 -12.71
CA VAL A 220 14.83 9.24 -12.88
C VAL A 220 14.93 10.77 -12.99
N ASP A 221 13.90 11.43 -13.53
CA ASP A 221 13.81 12.90 -13.65
C ASP A 221 13.32 13.59 -12.37
N CYS A 222 13.12 12.85 -11.27
CA CYS A 222 12.78 13.39 -9.96
C CYS A 222 14.03 13.53 -9.07
N ALA A 223 14.08 14.60 -8.26
CA ALA A 223 15.17 14.82 -7.31
C ALA A 223 15.24 13.72 -6.23
N GLY A 224 14.08 13.10 -5.94
CA GLY A 224 13.88 11.89 -5.15
C GLY A 224 12.44 11.40 -5.27
N TYR A 225 12.07 10.36 -4.53
CA TYR A 225 10.71 9.84 -4.44
C TYR A 225 10.36 9.38 -3.01
N TRP A 226 9.07 9.41 -2.70
CA TRP A 226 8.48 8.80 -1.50
C TRP A 226 7.95 7.41 -1.82
N VAL A 227 7.93 6.51 -0.83
CA VAL A 227 7.30 5.20 -0.95
C VAL A 227 6.13 5.12 0.02
N HIS A 228 4.95 4.95 -0.52
CA HIS A 228 3.74 4.58 0.21
C HIS A 228 3.56 3.06 0.14
N VAL A 229 3.17 2.44 1.26
CA VAL A 229 2.86 1.00 1.33
C VAL A 229 1.57 0.80 2.12
N ASP A 230 0.48 0.49 1.41
CA ASP A 230 -0.64 -0.21 2.01
C ASP A 230 -0.26 -1.69 2.20
N VAL A 231 -0.51 -2.21 3.40
CA VAL A 231 -0.26 -3.61 3.76
C VAL A 231 -1.23 -4.58 3.05
N ASP A 232 -2.38 -4.12 2.55
CA ASP A 232 -3.35 -4.89 1.76
C ASP A 232 -2.88 -5.24 0.34
N VAL A 233 -1.74 -4.70 -0.09
CA VAL A 233 -1.01 -5.19 -1.26
C VAL A 233 -0.71 -6.69 -1.13
N LEU A 234 -0.55 -7.18 0.10
CA LEU A 234 -0.37 -8.57 0.44
C LEU A 234 -1.66 -9.38 0.25
N ASP A 235 -1.54 -10.64 -0.16
CA ASP A 235 -2.70 -11.53 -0.29
C ASP A 235 -3.34 -11.84 1.08
N PRO A 236 -4.67 -11.84 1.21
CA PRO A 236 -5.38 -12.20 2.45
C PRO A 236 -5.01 -13.58 3.03
N ALA A 237 -4.47 -14.50 2.23
CA ALA A 237 -3.92 -15.77 2.73
C ALA A 237 -2.69 -15.58 3.65
N VAL A 238 -1.92 -14.49 3.46
CA VAL A 238 -0.78 -14.11 4.30
C VAL A 238 -1.02 -12.84 5.13
N MET A 239 -2.03 -12.03 4.79
CA MET A 239 -2.38 -10.79 5.48
C MET A 239 -3.88 -10.46 5.38
N PRO A 240 -4.75 -11.08 6.20
CA PRO A 240 -6.16 -10.74 6.33
C PRO A 240 -6.42 -9.64 7.38
N ALA A 241 -5.38 -9.15 8.05
CA ALA A 241 -5.48 -8.18 9.15
C ALA A 241 -5.43 -6.72 8.62
N VAL A 242 -6.35 -6.43 7.71
CA VAL A 242 -6.50 -5.16 6.99
C VAL A 242 -8.00 -4.86 6.83
N ASP A 243 -8.38 -3.60 6.59
CA ASP A 243 -9.79 -3.21 6.47
C ASP A 243 -10.45 -3.65 5.14
N ALA A 244 -9.68 -3.82 4.06
CA ALA A 244 -10.17 -4.15 2.72
C ALA A 244 -9.41 -5.33 2.06
N PRO A 245 -9.48 -6.56 2.60
CA PRO A 245 -8.71 -7.69 2.06
C PRO A 245 -9.19 -8.16 0.67
N ASP A 246 -8.39 -7.95 -0.37
CA ASP A 246 -8.67 -8.40 -1.75
C ASP A 246 -7.74 -9.55 -2.23
N PRO A 247 -8.26 -10.75 -2.58
CA PRO A 247 -7.45 -11.88 -3.09
C PRO A 247 -6.59 -11.57 -4.33
N GLY A 248 -5.52 -12.36 -4.49
CA GLY A 248 -4.59 -12.24 -5.62
C GLY A 248 -3.43 -11.26 -5.37
N GLY A 249 -3.21 -10.86 -4.12
CA GLY A 249 -2.12 -9.98 -3.69
C GLY A 249 -0.73 -10.63 -3.71
N ILE A 250 0.29 -9.87 -3.32
CA ILE A 250 1.68 -10.37 -3.21
C ILE A 250 1.94 -11.11 -1.89
N ALA A 251 3.05 -11.83 -1.77
CA ALA A 251 3.50 -12.43 -0.53
C ALA A 251 4.61 -11.61 0.14
N PHE A 252 4.87 -11.83 1.44
CA PHE A 252 5.92 -11.11 2.18
C PHE A 252 7.30 -11.08 1.49
N PRO A 253 7.83 -12.18 0.92
CA PRO A 253 9.12 -12.13 0.20
C PRO A 253 9.10 -11.21 -1.02
N GLU A 254 7.95 -11.03 -1.67
CA GLU A 254 7.81 -10.10 -2.79
C GLU A 254 7.83 -8.65 -2.28
N LEU A 255 7.15 -8.36 -1.16
CA LEU A 255 7.19 -7.05 -0.49
C LEU A 255 8.59 -6.70 0.03
N GLU A 256 9.31 -7.66 0.64
CA GLU A 256 10.70 -7.49 1.08
C GLU A 256 11.63 -7.10 -0.08
N LEU A 257 11.51 -7.79 -1.21
CA LEU A 257 12.32 -7.51 -2.41
C LEU A 257 11.95 -6.18 -3.06
N LEU A 258 10.66 -5.79 -3.05
CA LEU A 258 10.22 -4.46 -3.48
C LEU A 258 10.86 -3.37 -2.60
N LEU A 259 10.67 -3.46 -1.28
CA LEU A 259 11.25 -2.50 -0.33
C LEU A 259 12.77 -2.41 -0.48
N THR A 260 13.47 -3.54 -0.53
CA THR A 260 14.94 -3.61 -0.71
C THR A 260 15.38 -2.81 -1.94
N GLY A 261 14.80 -3.11 -3.11
CA GLY A 261 15.15 -2.43 -4.36
C GLY A 261 14.71 -0.96 -4.42
N LEU A 262 13.66 -0.57 -3.70
CA LEU A 262 13.23 0.82 -3.62
C LEU A 262 14.17 1.63 -2.72
N VAL A 263 14.57 1.12 -1.56
CA VAL A 263 15.31 1.90 -0.55
C VAL A 263 16.84 1.86 -0.69
N GLU A 264 17.40 0.92 -1.45
CA GLU A 264 18.84 0.92 -1.81
C GLU A 264 19.26 2.16 -2.63
N SER A 265 18.28 2.92 -3.16
CA SER A 265 18.54 4.16 -3.89
C SER A 265 18.73 5.36 -2.93
N PRO A 266 19.68 6.27 -3.21
CA PRO A 266 19.78 7.57 -2.55
C PRO A 266 18.67 8.54 -2.97
N HIS A 267 17.82 8.18 -3.93
CA HIS A 267 16.64 8.96 -4.33
C HIS A 267 15.39 8.59 -3.53
N CYS A 268 15.32 7.43 -2.88
CA CYS A 268 14.25 7.13 -1.93
C CYS A 268 14.40 8.04 -0.70
N LEU A 269 13.38 8.85 -0.40
CA LEU A 269 13.44 9.90 0.61
C LEU A 269 12.90 9.46 1.97
N GLY A 270 11.99 8.49 1.99
CA GLY A 270 11.40 7.86 3.16
C GLY A 270 10.37 6.81 2.73
N VAL A 271 9.84 6.09 3.71
CA VAL A 271 8.78 5.08 3.54
C VAL A 271 7.69 5.33 4.58
N GLU A 272 6.44 5.09 4.22
CA GLU A 272 5.34 4.89 5.16
C GLU A 272 4.66 3.54 4.98
N ILE A 273 4.17 2.97 6.08
CA ILE A 273 3.47 1.69 6.13
C ILE A 273 2.08 1.91 6.75
N THR A 274 1.01 1.50 6.08
CA THR A 274 -0.39 1.81 6.43
C THR A 274 -1.30 0.57 6.44
N VAL A 275 -2.53 0.72 6.93
CA VAL A 275 -3.71 -0.16 6.81
C VAL A 275 -3.60 -1.57 7.41
N PHE A 276 -2.54 -1.87 8.16
CA PHE A 276 -2.57 -2.96 9.14
C PHE A 276 -3.56 -2.66 10.27
N ASP A 277 -4.53 -3.55 10.54
CA ASP A 277 -5.44 -3.45 11.69
C ASP A 277 -5.18 -4.56 12.74
N PRO A 278 -4.57 -4.21 13.89
CA PRO A 278 -4.37 -5.14 15.00
C PRO A 278 -5.63 -5.74 15.64
N ASP A 279 -6.83 -5.18 15.44
CA ASP A 279 -8.08 -5.79 15.93
C ASP A 279 -8.40 -7.12 15.20
N TYR A 280 -7.80 -7.33 14.02
CA TYR A 280 -7.83 -8.58 13.27
C TYR A 280 -6.58 -9.48 13.51
N ASP A 281 -5.63 -9.06 14.35
CA ASP A 281 -4.41 -9.79 14.72
C ASP A 281 -4.27 -10.01 16.25
N PRO A 282 -5.21 -10.73 16.90
CA PRO A 282 -5.29 -10.84 18.36
C PRO A 282 -4.14 -11.62 19.02
N ASP A 283 -3.32 -12.33 18.23
CA ASP A 283 -2.10 -13.03 18.67
C ASP A 283 -0.80 -12.34 18.22
N GLY A 284 -0.87 -11.18 17.54
CA GLY A 284 0.28 -10.38 17.12
C GLY A 284 1.13 -11.01 16.02
N ARG A 285 0.66 -12.08 15.37
CA ARG A 285 1.48 -12.81 14.39
C ARG A 285 1.65 -12.02 13.10
N TYR A 286 0.63 -11.30 12.66
CA TYR A 286 0.73 -10.46 11.47
C TYR A 286 1.59 -9.22 11.72
N ALA A 287 1.50 -8.62 12.92
CA ALA A 287 2.42 -7.58 13.36
C ALA A 287 3.89 -8.08 13.36
N ALA A 288 4.15 -9.32 13.80
CA ALA A 288 5.48 -9.92 13.78
C ALA A 288 6.03 -10.14 12.36
N GLU A 289 5.19 -10.60 11.42
CA GLU A 289 5.56 -10.79 10.02
C GLU A 289 5.82 -9.45 9.31
N ILE A 290 4.92 -8.45 9.44
CA ILE A 290 5.13 -7.09 8.89
C ILE A 290 6.42 -6.49 9.46
N THR A 291 6.63 -6.57 10.78
CA THR A 291 7.86 -6.09 11.42
C THR A 291 9.10 -6.77 10.85
N SER A 292 9.01 -8.05 10.49
CA SER A 292 10.14 -8.79 9.91
C SER A 292 10.39 -8.41 8.46
N ALA A 293 9.35 -8.29 7.64
CA ALA A 293 9.45 -7.85 6.26
C ALA A 293 9.97 -6.41 6.14
N VAL A 294 9.48 -5.49 6.98
CA VAL A 294 9.97 -4.09 7.04
C VAL A 294 11.43 -4.05 7.50
N VAL A 295 11.83 -4.83 8.50
CA VAL A 295 13.24 -4.89 8.94
C VAL A 295 14.17 -5.44 7.86
N SER A 296 13.74 -6.48 7.15
CA SER A 296 14.47 -7.08 6.03
C SER A 296 14.60 -6.09 4.87
N GLY A 297 13.46 -5.60 4.37
CA GLY A 297 13.38 -4.69 3.23
C GLY A 297 14.07 -3.33 3.45
N LEU A 298 14.13 -2.84 4.69
CA LEU A 298 14.81 -1.57 5.03
C LEU A 298 16.31 -1.71 5.37
N ALA A 299 16.87 -2.92 5.37
CA ALA A 299 18.30 -3.14 5.65
C ALA A 299 19.24 -2.28 4.77
N PRO A 300 19.00 -2.06 3.46
CA PRO A 300 19.87 -1.22 2.63
C PRO A 300 19.92 0.26 3.03
N VAL A 301 18.91 0.79 3.73
CA VAL A 301 18.83 2.24 4.05
C VAL A 301 20.12 2.75 4.70
N ARG A 302 20.74 1.93 5.55
CA ARG A 302 21.94 2.29 6.31
C ARG A 302 23.20 2.35 5.45
N SER A 303 23.36 1.50 4.43
CA SER A 303 24.55 1.53 3.56
C SER A 303 24.53 2.73 2.61
N VAL A 304 23.35 3.25 2.27
CA VAL A 304 23.17 4.39 1.37
C VAL A 304 23.70 5.71 1.96
N THR A 305 24.27 6.53 1.08
CA THR A 305 24.75 7.88 1.41
C THR A 305 23.58 8.86 1.56
N ALA A 306 23.64 9.73 2.56
CA ALA A 306 22.64 10.79 2.73
C ALA A 306 22.77 11.82 1.59
N ARG A 307 21.71 12.59 1.34
CA ARG A 307 21.64 13.62 0.29
C ARG A 307 21.83 15.03 0.89
N PRO A 308 23.08 15.52 1.05
CA PRO A 308 23.33 16.82 1.69
C PRO A 308 22.77 18.01 0.90
N ASP A 309 22.56 17.84 -0.41
CA ASP A 309 21.89 18.76 -1.31
C ASP A 309 20.43 19.03 -0.89
N LEU A 310 19.66 17.98 -0.56
CA LEU A 310 18.29 18.11 -0.08
C LEU A 310 18.22 18.79 1.30
N ILE A 311 19.18 18.47 2.18
CA ILE A 311 19.30 19.08 3.52
C ILE A 311 19.64 20.57 3.41
N ALA A 312 20.54 20.95 2.49
CA ALA A 312 20.90 22.34 2.26
C ALA A 312 19.69 23.16 1.77
N ALA A 313 19.01 22.67 0.74
CA ALA A 313 17.82 23.33 0.17
C ALA A 313 16.72 23.58 1.21
N ARG A 314 16.46 22.62 2.11
CA ARG A 314 15.46 22.80 3.17
C ARG A 314 15.85 23.78 4.27
N ARG A 315 17.16 23.94 4.57
CA ARG A 315 17.63 24.98 5.52
C ARG A 315 17.38 26.39 5.00
N ASP A 316 17.42 26.57 3.69
CA ASP A 316 17.12 27.85 3.06
C ASP A 316 15.62 28.18 3.15
N LEU A 317 14.71 27.19 3.13
CA LEU A 317 13.29 27.39 3.48
C LEU A 317 13.07 27.74 4.97
N ALA A 318 13.81 27.09 5.88
CA ALA A 318 13.70 27.33 7.31
C ALA A 318 14.26 28.70 7.74
N THR A 319 15.04 29.35 6.89
CA THR A 319 15.55 30.70 7.09
C THR A 319 14.53 31.70 6.55
N PRO A 320 13.87 32.54 7.38
CA PRO A 320 12.96 33.54 6.86
C PRO A 320 13.72 34.48 5.90
N PRO A 321 13.12 34.89 4.77
CA PRO A 321 13.81 35.73 3.81
C PRO A 321 14.29 36.99 4.51
N LYS A 322 15.61 37.25 4.42
CA LYS A 322 16.19 38.50 4.94
C LYS A 322 15.44 39.65 4.28
N THR A 323 14.67 40.39 5.08
CA THR A 323 14.02 41.63 4.66
C THR A 323 15.10 42.65 4.32
N GLY A 324 15.53 42.62 3.06
CA GLY A 324 16.53 43.53 2.52
C GLY A 324 16.03 44.96 2.64
N ALA A 325 16.76 45.78 3.38
CA ALA A 325 16.47 47.20 3.51
C ALA A 325 16.73 47.91 2.15
N ALA A 326 15.69 48.05 1.32
CA ALA A 326 15.75 48.84 0.09
C ALA A 326 14.37 49.25 -0.51
N VAL A 327 13.44 49.79 0.28
CA VAL A 327 12.55 50.89 -0.21
C VAL A 327 12.24 51.83 0.95
N ALA A 328 13.20 52.70 1.27
CA ALA A 328 13.00 53.81 2.19
C ALA A 328 13.27 55.13 1.47
N GLU A 329 12.33 55.58 0.64
CA GLU A 329 12.15 57.00 0.33
C GLU A 329 10.76 57.29 -0.25
N SER A 330 10.28 58.52 -0.04
CA SER A 330 8.97 59.04 -0.45
C SER A 330 7.71 58.48 0.25
N ARG A 331 7.58 58.77 1.55
CA ARG A 331 6.27 59.12 2.13
C ARG A 331 6.42 60.24 3.16
N ALA A 332 6.26 61.48 2.70
CA ALA A 332 6.19 62.67 3.54
C ALA A 332 4.83 63.36 3.34
N ALA A 333 4.18 63.69 4.47
CA ALA A 333 2.83 64.25 4.59
C ALA A 333 1.68 63.32 4.11
N ARG A 334 0.51 63.27 4.77
CA ARG A 334 -0.06 64.18 5.78
C ARG A 334 -1.05 63.44 6.69
N GLU A 335 -1.16 63.87 7.95
CA GLU A 335 -2.05 63.30 8.97
C GLU A 335 -3.53 63.75 8.90
N VAL A 336 -4.40 62.83 9.36
CA VAL A 336 -5.59 63.00 10.23
C VAL A 336 -6.69 64.02 9.86
N ALA A 337 -7.92 63.51 9.65
CA ALA A 337 -9.12 63.93 10.41
C ALA A 337 -10.37 63.05 10.11
N GLU A 338 -10.97 62.50 11.17
CA GLU A 338 -12.39 62.14 11.32
C GLU A 338 -12.87 62.83 12.63
N PRO A 339 -14.18 62.89 13.00
CA PRO A 339 -15.37 62.18 12.48
C PRO A 339 -16.63 63.07 12.28
N VAL A 340 -17.81 62.44 12.09
CA VAL A 340 -19.15 62.71 12.74
C VAL A 340 -20.34 62.50 11.77
N ALA A 341 -21.32 61.69 12.20
CA ALA A 341 -22.66 61.54 11.61
C ALA A 341 -23.74 62.25 12.47
N PRO A 342 -25.00 62.48 12.01
CA PRO A 342 -26.03 61.45 12.23
C PRO A 342 -27.29 61.43 11.30
N ALA A 343 -28.10 60.36 11.48
CA ALA A 343 -29.58 60.29 11.43
C ALA A 343 -30.40 60.23 10.10
N ALA A 344 -30.78 58.98 9.75
CA ALA A 344 -32.16 58.45 9.73
C ALA A 344 -33.21 58.71 8.59
N ALA A 345 -33.76 57.56 8.13
CA ALA A 345 -35.16 57.24 7.77
C ALA A 345 -35.72 57.42 6.32
N SER A 346 -36.09 56.28 5.69
CA SER A 346 -37.48 55.91 5.30
C SER A 346 -37.69 55.32 3.88
N ALA A 347 -38.40 54.19 3.84
CA ALA A 347 -39.26 53.63 2.75
C ALA A 347 -38.66 53.13 1.41
N ALA A 348 -39.04 51.89 1.06
CA ALA A 348 -39.13 51.35 -0.30
C ALA A 348 -40.54 51.60 -0.91
N PRO A 349 -40.82 51.36 -2.21
CA PRO A 349 -41.14 49.98 -2.63
C PRO A 349 -40.86 49.58 -4.12
N GLU A 350 -40.93 48.26 -4.34
CA GLU A 350 -41.50 47.51 -5.49
C GLU A 350 -40.92 47.49 -6.92
N MET A 351 -40.92 46.25 -7.46
CA MET A 351 -40.82 45.89 -8.88
C MET A 351 -42.21 45.53 -9.45
N PRO A 352 -42.39 45.49 -10.78
CA PRO A 352 -43.46 44.72 -11.42
C PRO A 352 -42.95 43.47 -12.15
N VAL A 353 -43.67 42.36 -11.97
CA VAL A 353 -43.65 41.17 -12.85
C VAL A 353 -44.91 41.20 -13.70
N VAL A 354 -44.81 40.88 -15.00
CA VAL A 354 -45.98 40.59 -15.86
C VAL A 354 -45.70 39.38 -16.74
N VAL A 355 -46.65 38.45 -16.77
CA VAL A 355 -46.66 37.21 -17.57
C VAL A 355 -47.77 37.30 -18.62
N ALA A 356 -47.52 36.92 -19.89
CA ALA A 356 -48.57 36.48 -20.83
C ALA A 356 -48.06 35.79 -22.11
N THR A 357 -48.38 34.49 -22.23
CA THR A 357 -48.91 33.77 -23.42
C THR A 357 -48.20 33.78 -24.79
N THR A 358 -47.92 32.57 -25.30
CA THR A 358 -47.69 32.20 -26.73
C THR A 358 -48.99 32.07 -27.53
N PRO A 359 -48.91 32.16 -28.89
CA PRO A 359 -49.39 31.01 -29.70
C PRO A 359 -48.65 30.75 -31.04
N LYS A 360 -48.65 29.47 -31.46
CA LYS A 360 -48.62 28.86 -32.82
C LYS A 360 -47.74 29.46 -33.95
N GLY A 361 -46.87 28.62 -34.55
CA GLY A 361 -46.16 28.86 -35.84
C GLY A 361 -47.01 28.53 -37.09
N PRO A 362 -46.46 28.03 -38.23
CA PRO A 362 -45.04 27.80 -38.60
C PRO A 362 -44.62 28.48 -39.95
N LEU A 363 -43.31 28.47 -40.28
CA LEU A 363 -42.80 28.45 -41.67
C LEU A 363 -41.32 27.97 -41.74
N VAL A 364 -40.63 28.16 -42.87
CA VAL A 364 -39.89 27.06 -43.56
C VAL A 364 -38.79 27.57 -44.54
N VAL A 365 -37.84 26.69 -44.95
CA VAL A 365 -36.64 26.84 -45.85
C VAL A 365 -35.53 27.83 -45.38
N ALA A 366 -34.21 27.72 -45.71
CA ALA A 366 -33.49 26.84 -46.64
C ALA A 366 -31.97 26.61 -46.32
N THR A 367 -31.47 25.42 -46.71
CA THR A 367 -30.14 25.09 -47.31
C THR A 367 -28.80 25.50 -46.66
N THR A 368 -28.15 24.50 -46.04
CA THR A 368 -26.87 23.81 -46.41
C THR A 368 -25.96 24.37 -47.54
N PRO A 369 -24.62 24.15 -47.52
CA PRO A 369 -24.03 22.79 -47.66
C PRO A 369 -22.84 22.39 -46.75
N GLU A 370 -22.72 21.05 -46.63
CA GLU A 370 -21.66 20.23 -46.00
C GLU A 370 -20.54 19.89 -47.01
N VAL A 371 -19.46 19.20 -46.57
CA VAL A 371 -19.02 17.86 -47.07
C VAL A 371 -18.09 17.18 -46.00
N PRO A 372 -17.71 15.86 -46.06
CA PRO A 372 -18.30 14.87 -45.14
C PRO A 372 -17.29 13.94 -44.42
N VAL A 373 -17.81 12.95 -43.67
CA VAL A 373 -17.10 11.69 -43.33
C VAL A 373 -17.95 10.50 -43.80
N VAL A 374 -17.29 9.44 -44.28
CA VAL A 374 -17.93 8.27 -44.92
C VAL A 374 -18.09 7.11 -43.94
N VAL A 375 -19.28 6.50 -43.90
CA VAL A 375 -19.52 5.14 -43.39
C VAL A 375 -20.38 4.39 -44.40
N ALA A 376 -20.04 3.13 -44.68
CA ALA A 376 -20.76 2.30 -45.65
C ALA A 376 -21.94 1.55 -45.02
N THR A 377 -23.04 1.46 -45.78
CA THR A 377 -24.25 0.66 -45.51
C THR A 377 -23.96 -0.85 -45.67
N THR A 378 -24.78 -1.77 -45.15
CA THR A 378 -26.06 -2.30 -45.70
C THR A 378 -26.69 -3.28 -44.69
N SER A 379 -27.99 -3.63 -44.64
CA SER A 379 -29.22 -3.18 -45.32
C SER A 379 -30.42 -3.66 -44.47
N GLU A 380 -31.58 -3.01 -44.63
CA GLU A 380 -32.86 -3.27 -43.96
C GLU A 380 -33.52 -4.61 -44.36
N VAL A 381 -34.48 -5.12 -43.54
CA VAL A 381 -35.92 -5.29 -43.92
C VAL A 381 -36.80 -5.20 -42.64
N SER A 382 -38.00 -4.62 -42.79
CA SER A 382 -38.99 -4.27 -41.76
C SER A 382 -40.00 -5.37 -41.38
N ALA A 383 -40.54 -5.33 -40.14
CA ALA A 383 -41.93 -5.72 -39.80
C ALA A 383 -42.42 -5.06 -38.49
N ASP A 384 -43.74 -4.80 -38.40
CA ASP A 384 -44.44 -3.96 -37.41
C ASP A 384 -45.02 -4.73 -36.18
N ILE A 385 -45.03 -4.06 -34.99
CA ILE A 385 -46.16 -3.94 -34.00
C ILE A 385 -46.70 -5.23 -33.26
N PRO A 386 -47.07 -5.21 -31.95
CA PRO A 386 -46.66 -4.39 -30.78
C PRO A 386 -46.45 -5.21 -29.46
N GLU A 387 -46.26 -4.52 -28.33
CA GLU A 387 -46.32 -5.06 -26.95
C GLU A 387 -47.74 -5.47 -26.48
N PRO A 388 -47.83 -6.30 -25.42
CA PRO A 388 -48.99 -6.31 -24.52
C PRO A 388 -48.66 -5.94 -23.05
N ASP A 389 -49.60 -5.23 -22.42
CA ASP A 389 -49.59 -4.76 -21.04
C ASP A 389 -49.63 -5.86 -19.95
N ALA A 390 -49.31 -5.44 -18.72
CA ALA A 390 -49.34 -6.27 -17.51
C ALA A 390 -50.76 -6.65 -17.04
N ALA A 391 -50.88 -7.82 -16.39
CA ALA A 391 -51.99 -8.15 -15.50
C ALA A 391 -51.55 -9.10 -14.37
N ASP A 392 -51.87 -8.72 -13.14
CA ASP A 392 -51.65 -9.45 -11.88
C ASP A 392 -52.86 -10.35 -11.56
N VAL A 393 -52.66 -11.66 -11.34
CA VAL A 393 -53.58 -12.49 -10.52
C VAL A 393 -52.85 -13.66 -9.84
N THR A 394 -53.14 -13.83 -8.55
CA THR A 394 -52.75 -14.91 -7.63
C THR A 394 -53.20 -16.32 -8.03
N GLY A 395 -52.44 -17.37 -7.67
CA GLY A 395 -52.93 -18.76 -7.67
C GLY A 395 -51.95 -19.79 -7.08
N VAL A 396 -52.25 -20.32 -5.89
CA VAL A 396 -51.56 -21.47 -5.25
C VAL A 396 -52.07 -22.79 -5.85
N LEU A 397 -51.20 -23.81 -6.03
CA LEU A 397 -51.41 -25.25 -5.72
C LEU A 397 -50.37 -26.18 -6.40
N ASP A 398 -49.58 -26.90 -5.59
CA ASP A 398 -48.99 -28.23 -5.89
C ASP A 398 -50.05 -29.34 -5.61
N PRO A 399 -49.85 -30.68 -5.85
CA PRO A 399 -48.62 -31.45 -6.20
C PRO A 399 -48.81 -32.61 -7.23
N GLU A 400 -47.81 -33.51 -7.34
CA GLU A 400 -47.87 -34.93 -7.81
C GLU A 400 -47.93 -35.22 -9.34
N VAL A 401 -47.40 -36.32 -9.94
CA VAL A 401 -46.51 -37.44 -9.48
C VAL A 401 -45.83 -38.19 -10.67
N ALA A 402 -44.55 -38.57 -10.49
CA ALA A 402 -43.78 -39.74 -10.97
C ALA A 402 -43.70 -40.28 -12.44
N ALA A 403 -42.60 -41.03 -12.66
CA ALA A 403 -42.39 -42.17 -13.58
C ALA A 403 -42.16 -41.85 -15.08
N SER A 404 -41.28 -42.55 -15.82
CA SER A 404 -40.31 -43.63 -15.50
C SER A 404 -39.42 -43.96 -16.72
N ALA A 405 -38.39 -44.80 -16.47
CA ALA A 405 -37.74 -45.75 -17.39
C ALA A 405 -36.52 -45.28 -18.23
N GLU A 406 -35.36 -45.86 -17.88
CA GLU A 406 -34.32 -46.23 -18.85
C GLU A 406 -34.78 -47.45 -19.68
N PRO A 407 -34.09 -47.80 -20.80
CA PRO A 407 -33.09 -48.86 -20.65
C PRO A 407 -31.87 -48.82 -21.62
N ASP A 408 -30.76 -49.35 -21.09
CA ASP A 408 -29.76 -50.27 -21.70
C ASP A 408 -29.08 -50.07 -23.07
N SER A 409 -27.75 -49.95 -22.98
CA SER A 409 -26.68 -50.74 -23.62
C SER A 409 -26.67 -51.11 -25.12
N SER A 410 -25.59 -50.67 -25.79
CA SER A 410 -24.75 -51.41 -26.76
C SER A 410 -23.48 -50.59 -27.02
N GLY A 411 -22.33 -51.12 -27.45
CA GLY A 411 -21.89 -52.50 -27.64
C GLY A 411 -20.45 -52.46 -28.18
N THR A 412 -19.51 -53.17 -27.56
CA THR A 412 -18.08 -53.12 -27.90
C THR A 412 -17.74 -53.94 -29.15
N GLY A 413 -16.78 -53.47 -29.94
CA GLY A 413 -16.21 -54.21 -31.06
C GLY A 413 -14.75 -53.81 -31.33
N GLU A 414 -13.81 -54.69 -30.98
CA GLU A 414 -12.43 -54.61 -31.44
C GLU A 414 -12.28 -55.22 -32.85
N VAL A 415 -11.23 -54.81 -33.57
CA VAL A 415 -10.17 -55.66 -34.19
C VAL A 415 -9.42 -54.83 -35.25
N GLY A 416 -8.08 -54.83 -35.20
CA GLY A 416 -7.22 -54.35 -36.31
C GLY A 416 -5.94 -53.65 -35.82
N ALA A 417 -4.77 -54.05 -36.33
CA ALA A 417 -3.46 -53.66 -35.78
C ALA A 417 -2.52 -52.95 -36.78
N GLU A 418 -1.72 -52.00 -36.25
CA GLU A 418 -0.43 -51.46 -36.72
C GLU A 418 -0.31 -50.77 -38.11
N PRO A 419 0.73 -49.93 -38.35
CA PRO A 419 1.57 -49.12 -37.44
C PRO A 419 1.68 -47.62 -37.85
N GLU A 420 2.53 -46.84 -37.16
CA GLU A 420 2.77 -45.39 -37.40
C GLU A 420 3.44 -45.05 -38.74
N PRO A 421 3.38 -43.75 -39.13
CA PRO A 421 4.63 -43.09 -39.53
C PRO A 421 4.85 -41.69 -38.93
N VAL A 422 6.12 -41.43 -38.57
CA VAL A 422 6.69 -40.09 -38.31
C VAL A 422 6.96 -39.39 -39.65
N LEU A 423 6.78 -38.07 -39.74
CA LEU A 423 7.27 -37.26 -40.85
C LEU A 423 8.18 -36.12 -40.38
N ALA A 424 9.26 -35.93 -41.13
CA ALA A 424 10.37 -35.04 -40.82
C ALA A 424 10.22 -33.63 -41.43
N ILE A 425 11.13 -32.75 -41.01
CA ILE A 425 11.42 -31.46 -41.64
C ILE A 425 12.90 -31.47 -42.05
N ASP A 426 13.18 -31.12 -43.31
CA ASP A 426 14.50 -31.24 -43.94
C ASP A 426 15.43 -30.03 -43.69
N ASP A 427 16.73 -30.29 -43.75
CA ASP A 427 17.84 -29.34 -43.70
C ASP A 427 17.91 -28.38 -44.90
N LEU A 428 18.55 -27.22 -44.71
CA LEU A 428 19.42 -26.61 -45.73
C LEU A 428 20.49 -25.69 -45.06
N ALA A 429 21.75 -25.82 -45.51
CA ALA A 429 22.93 -25.15 -44.97
C ALA A 429 23.16 -23.73 -45.53
N PRO A 430 24.26 -23.06 -45.12
CA PRO A 430 25.18 -22.55 -46.15
C PRO A 430 26.68 -22.83 -45.90
N GLU A 431 27.48 -22.53 -46.93
CA GLU A 431 28.86 -23.01 -47.18
C GLU A 431 29.99 -22.06 -46.69
N GLN A 432 31.24 -22.42 -47.02
CA GLN A 432 32.51 -21.73 -46.72
C GLN A 432 33.30 -21.38 -48.02
N GLU A 433 34.44 -20.68 -47.90
CA GLU A 433 35.37 -20.14 -48.95
C GLU A 433 35.02 -18.73 -49.52
N SER A 434 35.96 -17.81 -49.83
CA SER A 434 37.46 -17.73 -49.75
C SER A 434 38.01 -16.28 -49.94
N GLY A 435 39.26 -16.00 -49.49
CA GLY A 435 40.20 -14.90 -49.92
C GLY A 435 39.86 -13.42 -49.58
N ASP A 436 40.78 -12.46 -49.39
CA ASP A 436 42.27 -12.42 -49.35
C ASP A 436 42.78 -11.15 -48.58
N GLU A 437 43.96 -11.24 -47.93
CA GLU A 437 45.02 -10.22 -47.60
C GLU A 437 44.65 -8.83 -46.95
N GLU A 438 45.47 -8.10 -46.16
CA GLU A 438 46.94 -8.03 -45.94
C GLU A 438 47.35 -7.36 -44.58
N SER A 439 48.40 -7.85 -43.89
CA SER A 439 49.27 -7.20 -42.85
C SER A 439 48.69 -6.62 -41.53
N GLY A 440 49.36 -6.67 -40.36
CA GLY A 440 50.65 -7.28 -40.00
C GLY A 440 51.06 -7.06 -38.52
N ASP A 441 51.96 -7.91 -38.02
CA ASP A 441 52.89 -7.86 -36.86
C ASP A 441 52.44 -7.20 -35.51
N GLN A 442 52.59 -7.82 -34.32
CA GLN A 442 53.85 -8.34 -33.77
C GLN A 442 53.69 -9.47 -32.72
N GLU A 443 54.65 -10.41 -32.78
CA GLU A 443 55.14 -11.36 -31.76
C GLU A 443 55.55 -10.70 -30.41
N SER A 444 55.90 -11.39 -29.31
CA SER A 444 55.70 -12.77 -28.77
C SER A 444 56.35 -12.78 -27.36
N GLY A 445 56.23 -13.87 -26.58
CA GLY A 445 57.05 -14.02 -25.36
C GLY A 445 56.45 -14.87 -24.25
N ASP A 446 56.38 -16.19 -24.46
CA ASP A 446 56.26 -17.15 -23.36
C ASP A 446 57.56 -17.20 -22.53
N GLU A 447 57.47 -17.57 -21.24
CA GLU A 447 58.30 -18.67 -20.71
C GLU A 447 57.73 -19.20 -19.37
N GLU A 448 58.05 -20.47 -19.09
CA GLU A 448 57.36 -21.35 -18.14
C GLU A 448 58.25 -21.70 -16.92
N SER A 449 57.66 -22.38 -15.93
CA SER A 449 58.28 -23.34 -14.97
C SER A 449 58.75 -22.84 -13.59
N GLY A 450 58.59 -23.73 -12.59
CA GLY A 450 59.33 -23.66 -11.31
C GLY A 450 58.57 -24.04 -10.04
N ASP A 451 58.34 -25.34 -9.79
CA ASP A 451 57.94 -25.85 -8.46
C ASP A 451 59.10 -25.75 -7.43
N GLN A 452 58.80 -25.61 -6.13
CA GLN A 452 59.10 -26.62 -5.06
C GLN A 452 59.02 -26.07 -3.62
N GLU A 453 58.76 -26.99 -2.67
CA GLU A 453 58.59 -26.77 -1.22
C GLU A 453 59.91 -26.64 -0.43
N SER A 454 59.87 -25.90 0.69
CA SER A 454 60.55 -26.13 1.99
C SER A 454 60.36 -24.86 2.86
N GLY A 455 60.41 -24.87 4.20
CA GLY A 455 60.63 -25.95 5.17
C GLY A 455 61.27 -25.39 6.46
N ASP A 456 60.43 -25.12 7.47
CA ASP A 456 60.66 -25.14 8.94
C ASP A 456 61.69 -24.24 9.69
N GLU A 457 61.36 -24.06 10.99
CA GLU A 457 62.18 -23.70 12.19
C GLU A 457 62.73 -22.25 12.34
N GLU A 458 62.75 -21.56 13.50
CA GLU A 458 62.23 -21.68 14.89
C GLU A 458 62.70 -20.37 15.64
N SER A 459 62.48 -20.30 16.96
CA SER A 459 62.87 -19.27 17.96
C SER A 459 61.92 -18.06 18.12
N GLY A 460 61.56 -17.64 19.34
CA GLY A 460 61.84 -18.20 20.66
C GLY A 460 61.43 -17.25 21.80
N ASP A 461 61.27 -17.80 23.01
CA ASP A 461 61.21 -17.14 24.34
C ASP A 461 60.01 -16.21 24.67
N GLU A 462 59.57 -16.05 25.93
CA GLU A 462 59.29 -17.01 27.02
C GLU A 462 58.47 -16.30 28.13
N GLU A 463 58.08 -17.04 29.18
CA GLU A 463 57.54 -16.59 30.50
C GLU A 463 56.12 -15.97 30.58
N ALA A 464 55.35 -16.10 31.67
CA ALA A 464 55.25 -17.10 32.75
C ALA A 464 54.03 -16.72 33.64
N GLY A 465 53.41 -17.66 34.38
CA GLY A 465 52.43 -17.32 35.43
C GLY A 465 51.29 -18.33 35.73
N ASP A 466 51.64 -19.42 36.41
CA ASP A 466 50.98 -20.08 37.57
C ASP A 466 49.43 -20.26 37.58
N GLU A 467 48.90 -21.50 37.62
CA GLU A 467 48.61 -22.34 38.83
C GLU A 467 47.55 -21.74 39.79
N GLU A 468 46.57 -22.44 40.39
CA GLU A 468 46.19 -23.85 40.62
C GLU A 468 44.62 -23.93 40.63
N ALA A 469 43.89 -25.06 40.68
CA ALA A 469 44.05 -26.45 40.25
C ALA A 469 42.78 -27.27 40.67
N ARG A 470 42.75 -28.57 40.30
CA ARG A 470 41.93 -29.69 40.86
C ARG A 470 40.44 -29.76 40.46
N SER A 471 39.86 -30.93 40.15
CA SER A 471 40.41 -32.30 40.05
C SER A 471 39.38 -33.29 39.47
N ASP A 472 39.85 -34.27 38.68
CA ASP A 472 39.43 -35.70 38.61
C ASP A 472 37.96 -36.09 38.25
N ALA A 473 37.66 -37.20 37.56
CA ALA A 473 38.46 -38.12 36.71
C ALA A 473 37.54 -39.12 35.94
N ASP A 474 38.11 -39.78 34.93
CA ASP A 474 37.79 -41.14 34.40
C ASP A 474 36.50 -41.40 33.57
N GLY A 475 36.54 -42.42 32.68
CA GLY A 475 35.35 -43.02 32.03
C GLY A 475 35.43 -43.27 30.50
N GLY A 476 36.11 -44.33 30.06
CA GLY A 476 36.45 -44.57 28.64
C GLY A 476 35.40 -45.11 27.63
N GLN A 477 35.81 -44.99 26.35
CA GLN A 477 35.58 -45.87 25.17
C GLN A 477 34.17 -46.24 24.65
N SER A 478 33.88 -45.70 23.45
CA SER A 478 33.51 -46.42 22.20
C SER A 478 32.28 -47.36 22.14
N ALA A 479 31.27 -46.96 21.35
CA ALA A 479 30.71 -47.78 20.26
C ALA A 479 29.91 -46.91 19.25
N ARG A 480 29.99 -47.23 17.94
CA ARG A 480 29.18 -46.59 16.87
C ARG A 480 27.92 -47.41 16.58
N VAL A 481 26.75 -46.77 16.52
CA VAL A 481 25.58 -47.25 15.75
C VAL A 481 24.83 -46.03 15.19
N ALA A 482 24.47 -46.05 13.91
CA ALA A 482 23.63 -45.04 13.27
C ALA A 482 22.18 -45.57 13.09
N PRO A 483 21.13 -44.75 13.30
CA PRO A 483 19.75 -45.11 12.97
C PRO A 483 19.31 -44.57 11.59
N ALA A 484 18.28 -45.22 11.03
CA ALA A 484 17.85 -45.05 9.64
C ALA A 484 16.72 -44.02 9.43
N VAL A 485 16.53 -43.64 8.16
CA VAL A 485 15.47 -42.73 7.66
C VAL A 485 14.16 -43.50 7.42
N PRO A 486 12.97 -42.96 7.77
CA PRO A 486 11.68 -43.50 7.36
C PRO A 486 11.14 -42.82 6.09
N GLU A 487 10.69 -43.63 5.11
CA GLU A 487 9.90 -43.15 3.97
C GLU A 487 8.45 -42.84 4.39
N VAL A 488 7.83 -41.82 3.78
CA VAL A 488 6.38 -41.56 3.86
C VAL A 488 5.80 -41.57 2.45
N ARG A 489 4.82 -42.44 2.21
CA ARG A 489 4.11 -42.57 0.93
C ARG A 489 3.09 -41.45 0.75
N LEU A 490 3.14 -40.76 -0.39
CA LEU A 490 2.08 -39.87 -0.86
C LEU A 490 0.95 -40.67 -1.53
N LEU A 491 -0.30 -40.34 -1.19
CA LEU A 491 -1.50 -40.83 -1.87
C LEU A 491 -2.11 -39.71 -2.71
N THR A 492 -2.07 -39.85 -4.02
CA THR A 492 -2.74 -38.94 -4.96
C THR A 492 -4.23 -39.24 -5.05
N ARG A 493 -5.05 -38.20 -5.22
CA ARG A 493 -6.47 -38.29 -5.63
C ARG A 493 -6.72 -37.32 -6.79
N PRO A 494 -7.54 -37.70 -7.79
CA PRO A 494 -7.75 -36.89 -8.99
C PRO A 494 -8.72 -35.73 -8.75
N LEU A 495 -8.55 -34.68 -9.55
CA LEU A 495 -9.43 -33.52 -9.61
C LEU A 495 -10.81 -33.90 -10.17
N GLY A 496 -11.88 -33.48 -9.47
CA GLY A 496 -13.26 -33.53 -9.96
C GLY A 496 -13.76 -32.13 -10.26
N SER A 497 -14.32 -31.93 -11.45
CA SER A 497 -14.90 -30.67 -11.91
C SER A 497 -16.27 -30.37 -11.26
N ALA A 498 -16.55 -29.10 -11.01
CA ALA A 498 -17.83 -28.59 -10.50
C ALA A 498 -18.17 -27.24 -11.19
N PRO A 499 -19.45 -26.84 -11.26
CA PRO A 499 -19.95 -25.95 -12.32
C PRO A 499 -19.93 -24.45 -11.96
N MET A 500 -20.13 -23.61 -12.99
CA MET A 500 -20.44 -22.18 -12.81
C MET A 500 -21.81 -21.98 -12.14
N LEU A 501 -21.90 -20.99 -11.26
CA LEU A 501 -23.15 -20.47 -10.71
C LEU A 501 -23.08 -18.94 -10.61
N ASP A 502 -24.12 -18.28 -11.10
CA ASP A 502 -24.36 -16.85 -10.87
C ASP A 502 -24.43 -16.54 -9.37
N SER A 503 -24.00 -15.34 -8.98
CA SER A 503 -23.95 -14.93 -7.58
C SER A 503 -24.63 -13.57 -7.36
N ASP A 504 -25.89 -13.61 -6.95
CA ASP A 504 -26.48 -12.54 -6.13
C ASP A 504 -25.73 -12.43 -4.78
N PRO A 505 -25.73 -11.26 -4.13
CA PRO A 505 -24.88 -11.00 -2.96
C PRO A 505 -25.27 -11.85 -1.74
N LEU A 506 -24.25 -12.45 -1.10
CA LEU A 506 -24.42 -13.30 0.09
C LEU A 506 -24.88 -12.49 1.32
N PRO A 507 -25.79 -13.04 2.17
CA PRO A 507 -26.28 -12.35 3.35
C PRO A 507 -25.27 -12.36 4.51
N ALA A 508 -25.20 -11.24 5.23
CA ALA A 508 -24.31 -11.06 6.37
C ALA A 508 -24.46 -12.13 7.47
N THR A 509 -23.33 -12.64 7.97
CA THR A 509 -23.28 -13.63 9.04
C THR A 509 -23.67 -13.02 10.40
N ARG A 510 -24.49 -13.74 11.18
CA ARG A 510 -24.98 -13.28 12.49
C ARG A 510 -23.94 -13.48 13.60
N PRO A 511 -23.83 -12.58 14.59
CA PRO A 511 -22.89 -12.75 15.71
C PRO A 511 -23.39 -13.76 16.76
N GLY A 512 -22.47 -14.51 17.35
CA GLY A 512 -22.67 -15.11 18.68
C GLY A 512 -22.77 -16.64 18.76
N MET A 513 -21.64 -17.35 18.68
CA MET A 513 -21.47 -18.66 19.31
C MET A 513 -20.08 -18.78 19.96
N LEU A 514 -20.02 -18.63 21.28
CA LEU A 514 -18.85 -19.01 22.09
C LEU A 514 -18.65 -20.54 22.01
N ARG A 515 -17.45 -21.00 21.62
CA ARG A 515 -17.07 -22.40 21.78
C ARG A 515 -16.79 -22.72 23.25
N PRO A 516 -17.18 -23.90 23.79
CA PRO A 516 -16.84 -24.28 25.16
C PRO A 516 -15.32 -24.44 25.36
N ARG A 517 -14.81 -24.01 26.52
CA ARG A 517 -13.45 -24.37 26.97
C ARG A 517 -13.39 -25.87 27.32
N PRO A 518 -12.30 -26.59 27.01
CA PRO A 518 -12.02 -27.88 27.62
C PRO A 518 -11.71 -27.71 29.12
N PRO A 519 -11.94 -28.75 29.95
CA PRO A 519 -11.64 -28.70 31.38
C PRO A 519 -10.13 -28.67 31.63
N ALA A 520 -9.70 -27.92 32.65
CA ALA A 520 -8.32 -27.91 33.11
C ALA A 520 -8.06 -29.03 34.12
N ASP A 521 -6.89 -29.67 34.05
CA ASP A 521 -6.46 -30.67 35.01
C ASP A 521 -6.22 -30.04 36.41
N PRO A 522 -6.51 -30.77 37.50
CA PRO A 522 -6.33 -30.27 38.87
C PRO A 522 -4.85 -30.28 39.29
N PRO A 523 -4.38 -29.28 40.07
CA PRO A 523 -3.02 -29.25 40.57
C PRO A 523 -2.76 -30.32 41.63
N ALA A 524 -1.58 -30.93 41.59
CA ALA A 524 -1.16 -31.95 42.55
C ALA A 524 -0.98 -31.38 43.98
N ALA A 525 -1.35 -32.18 44.99
CA ALA A 525 -1.30 -31.77 46.39
C ALA A 525 0.15 -31.74 46.93
N GLY A 526 0.53 -30.61 47.53
CA GLY A 526 1.77 -30.41 48.29
C GLY A 526 1.47 -29.85 49.68
N ALA A 527 2.04 -30.46 50.72
CA ALA A 527 1.64 -30.30 52.12
C ALA A 527 1.68 -28.86 52.67
N PHE A 528 0.62 -28.48 53.40
CA PHE A 528 0.65 -27.37 54.37
C PHE A 528 1.21 -27.83 55.71
N THR A 529 2.12 -27.05 56.29
CA THR A 529 2.41 -27.06 57.74
C THR A 529 1.96 -25.75 58.36
N THR A 530 1.37 -25.86 59.55
CA THR A 530 0.63 -24.78 60.24
C THR A 530 1.54 -23.82 61.00
N SER A 531 1.21 -22.53 60.99
CA SER A 531 1.45 -21.66 62.15
C SER A 531 0.38 -20.57 62.30
N THR A 532 -0.02 -20.35 63.54
CA THR A 532 -1.09 -19.45 64.01
C THR A 532 -0.68 -17.98 64.04
N PHE A 533 -1.62 -17.05 63.86
CA PHE A 533 -2.24 -16.27 64.94
C PHE A 533 -3.26 -15.26 64.40
N GLY A 534 -4.27 -14.90 65.21
CA GLY A 534 -5.19 -13.81 64.89
C GLY A 534 -5.85 -13.22 66.14
N SER A 535 -6.05 -11.90 66.14
CA SER A 535 -7.00 -11.16 66.99
C SER A 535 -6.97 -9.67 66.65
N GLY A 536 -8.15 -9.04 66.44
CA GLY A 536 -8.31 -7.57 66.41
C GLY A 536 -8.27 -6.93 67.81
N PRO A 537 -8.61 -5.64 67.99
CA PRO A 537 -10.03 -5.23 67.87
C PRO A 537 -10.37 -3.76 67.48
N ALA A 538 -11.66 -3.56 67.12
CA ALA A 538 -12.61 -2.46 67.39
C ALA A 538 -12.25 -0.93 67.39
N ILE A 539 -13.16 -0.15 66.76
CA ILE A 539 -13.47 1.31 66.84
C ILE A 539 -14.65 1.57 67.83
N PRO A 540 -15.17 2.80 68.16
CA PRO A 540 -15.17 4.14 67.48
C PRO A 540 -14.94 5.34 68.50
N PRO A 541 -15.57 6.55 68.48
CA PRO A 541 -16.25 7.37 67.44
C PRO A 541 -15.93 8.91 67.42
N GLY A 542 -16.46 9.63 66.41
CA GLY A 542 -16.66 11.11 66.39
C GLY A 542 -16.12 11.80 65.12
N VAL A 543 -16.75 12.82 64.50
CA VAL A 543 -17.87 13.71 64.88
C VAL A 543 -18.65 14.19 63.64
N ALA A 544 -19.99 14.31 63.79
CA ALA A 544 -20.99 15.05 63.00
C ALA A 544 -21.01 14.91 61.46
#